data_AF-A0A9E4L4M5-F1
#
_entry.id   AF-A0A9E4L4M5-F1
#
_cell.length_a   1.000
_cell.length_b   1.000
_cell.length_c   1.000
_cell.angle_alpha   90.00
_cell.angle_beta   90.00
_cell.angle_gamma   90.00
#
_symmetry.space_group_name_H-M   'P 1'
#
loop_
_entity.id
_entity.type
_entity.pdbx_description
1 polymer ?
#
loop_
_entity_poly.entity_id
_entity_poly.type
_entity_poly.pdbx_seq_one_letter_code
_entity_poly.pdbx_strand_id
1 'polypeptide(L)' 'MSEETTDLGRTQDDEWEGARISRPAGDTAKVRNCMACGEPFESEGWHNRMCRRCRKRTYYDG' A
#
# COMPACT_ATOMS: atom_id res chain seq x y z
N MET A 1 -45.44 9.50 31.66
CA MET A 1 -44.71 10.48 30.82
C MET A 1 -43.56 9.72 30.19
N SER A 2 -43.60 9.61 28.87
CA SER A 2 -42.63 8.91 28.02
C SER A 2 -41.33 9.71 27.97
N GLU A 3 -40.18 9.07 28.15
CA GLU A 3 -38.92 9.59 27.63
C GLU A 3 -38.16 8.44 26.98
N GLU A 4 -38.58 8.23 25.73
CA GLU A 4 -37.89 7.56 24.65
C GLU A 4 -36.49 8.20 24.48
N THR A 5 -35.44 7.50 24.92
CA THR A 5 -34.07 7.95 24.67
C THR A 5 -33.67 7.45 23.29
N THR A 6 -33.77 8.36 22.33
CA THR A 6 -33.38 8.23 20.93
C THR A 6 -32.02 7.54 20.73
N ASP A 7 -32.08 6.46 19.94
CA ASP A 7 -30.99 5.87 19.15
C ASP A 7 -30.27 6.96 18.34
N LEU A 8 -29.16 7.46 18.88
CA LEU A 8 -28.28 8.34 18.11
C LEU A 8 -27.39 7.46 17.23
N GLY A 9 -27.89 7.26 16.01
CA GLY A 9 -27.28 6.49 14.93
C GLY A 9 -25.78 6.74 14.78
N ARG A 10 -25.03 5.67 14.99
CA ARG A 10 -23.62 5.52 14.63
C ARG A 10 -23.52 5.54 13.10
N THR A 11 -23.17 6.68 12.51
CA THR A 11 -22.91 6.79 11.07
C THR A 11 -21.63 6.01 10.73
N GLN A 12 -21.75 5.08 9.77
CA GLN A 12 -20.66 4.20 9.30
C GLN A 12 -19.47 4.96 8.67
N ASP A 13 -19.61 6.26 8.41
CA ASP A 13 -18.61 7.07 7.72
C ASP A 13 -17.44 7.55 8.62
N ASP A 14 -17.58 7.52 9.95
CA ASP A 14 -16.50 7.88 10.90
C ASP A 14 -15.48 6.75 11.10
N GLU A 15 -15.78 5.52 10.66
CA GLU A 15 -14.97 4.34 10.95
C GLU A 15 -13.73 4.18 10.03
N TRP A 16 -13.64 4.99 8.96
CA TRP A 16 -12.59 4.85 7.92
C TRP A 16 -11.47 5.90 7.94
N GLU A 17 -11.56 6.96 8.75
CA GLU A 17 -10.49 8.00 8.88
C GLU A 17 -9.28 7.52 9.72
N GLY A 18 -9.41 6.39 10.44
CA GLY A 18 -8.35 5.78 11.24
C GLY A 18 -7.47 4.77 10.50
N ALA A 19 -7.88 4.33 9.31
CA ALA A 19 -7.19 3.28 8.55
C ALA A 19 -6.05 3.83 7.69
N ARG A 20 -5.25 4.77 8.23
CA ARG A 20 -3.93 5.03 7.68
C ARG A 20 -3.10 3.79 8.01
N ILE A 21 -3.15 2.78 7.14
CA ILE A 21 -2.31 1.59 7.25
C ILE A 21 -0.88 2.11 7.14
N SER A 22 -0.28 2.41 8.29
CA SER A 22 1.12 2.79 8.40
C SER A 22 1.91 1.70 7.69
N ARG A 23 2.57 2.08 6.59
CA ARG A 23 3.39 1.12 5.84
C ARG A 23 4.35 0.46 6.84
N PRO A 24 4.48 -0.88 6.81
CA PRO A 24 5.32 -1.57 7.79
C PRO A 24 6.73 -0.97 7.74
N ALA A 25 7.37 -0.80 8.90
CA ALA A 25 8.68 -0.13 9.01
C ALA A 25 9.80 -0.76 8.13
N GLY A 26 9.57 -1.97 7.62
CA GLY A 26 10.43 -2.67 6.65
C GLY A 26 10.19 -2.32 5.17
N ASP A 27 9.18 -1.51 4.84
CA ASP A 27 8.86 -1.03 3.49
C ASP A 27 9.72 0.19 3.10
N THR A 28 10.96 0.20 3.60
CA THR A 28 11.95 1.23 3.31
C THR A 28 12.60 0.96 1.97
N ALA A 29 12.84 2.04 1.22
CA ALA A 29 13.57 1.96 -0.02
C ALA A 29 14.98 1.39 0.25
N LYS A 30 15.34 0.32 -0.46
CA LYS A 30 16.65 -0.34 -0.34
C LYS A 30 17.19 -0.60 -1.74
N VAL A 31 18.51 -0.51 -1.89
CA VAL A 31 19.17 -0.98 -3.11
C VAL A 31 19.08 -2.50 -3.15
N ARG A 32 18.55 -3.05 -4.25
CA ARG A 32 18.38 -4.50 -4.47
C ARG A 32 18.78 -4.84 -5.90
N ASN A 33 19.10 -6.11 -6.16
CA ASN A 33 19.32 -6.60 -7.52
C ASN A 33 17.98 -6.93 -8.19
N CYS A 34 17.79 -6.49 -9.43
CA CYS A 34 16.61 -6.75 -10.24
C CYS A 34 16.48 -8.25 -10.52
N MET A 35 15.29 -8.83 -10.31
CA MET A 35 15.07 -10.27 -10.57
C MET A 35 15.06 -10.64 -12.06
N ALA A 36 14.90 -9.66 -12.96
CA ALA A 36 14.89 -9.90 -14.41
C ALA A 36 16.26 -9.69 -15.07
N CYS A 37 17.06 -8.72 -14.61
CA CYS A 37 18.34 -8.37 -15.25
C CYS A 37 19.57 -8.42 -14.33
N GLY A 38 19.40 -8.68 -13.03
CA GLY A 38 20.50 -8.74 -12.05
C GLY A 38 21.07 -7.40 -11.60
N GLU A 39 20.88 -6.33 -12.37
CA GLU A 39 21.40 -4.99 -12.06
C GLU A 39 20.86 -4.42 -10.74
N PRO A 40 21.70 -3.72 -9.95
CA PRO A 40 21.26 -3.03 -8.74
C PRO A 40 20.31 -1.87 -9.09
N PHE A 41 19.26 -1.69 -8.29
CA PHE A 41 18.31 -0.60 -8.43
C PHE A 41 17.76 -0.16 -7.08
N GLU A 42 17.31 1.10 -7.00
CA GLU A 42 16.59 1.61 -5.84
C GLU A 42 15.16 1.06 -5.81
N SER A 43 14.89 0.19 -4.84
CA SER A 43 13.56 -0.37 -4.64
C SER A 43 12.66 0.63 -3.94
N GLU A 44 11.48 0.91 -4.48
CA GLU A 44 10.47 1.82 -3.90
C GLU A 44 9.60 1.17 -2.80
N GLY A 45 9.92 -0.07 -2.41
CA GLY A 45 9.20 -0.85 -1.39
C GLY A 45 9.69 -2.31 -1.32
N TRP A 46 9.25 -3.09 -0.34
CA TRP A 46 9.63 -4.51 -0.19
C TRP A 46 9.08 -5.39 -1.31
N HIS A 47 7.87 -5.06 -1.77
CA HIS A 47 7.19 -5.76 -2.88
C HIS A 47 7.85 -5.49 -4.24
N ASN A 48 8.66 -4.43 -4.37
CA ASN A 48 9.30 -4.08 -5.61
C ASN A 48 10.60 -4.89 -5.78
N ARG A 49 10.64 -5.71 -6.84
CA ARG A 49 11.75 -6.64 -7.11
C ARG A 49 12.33 -6.48 -8.51
N MET A 50 11.87 -5.49 -9.27
CA MET A 50 12.27 -5.26 -10.65
C MET A 50 12.57 -3.78 -10.88
N CYS A 51 13.67 -3.51 -11.59
CA CYS A 51 14.01 -2.16 -12.00
C CYS A 51 12.93 -1.58 -12.95
N ARG A 52 12.87 -0.24 -13.03
CA ARG A 52 11.86 0.45 -13.87
C ARG A 52 11.89 0.01 -15.34
N ARG A 53 13.07 -0.31 -15.88
CA ARG A 53 13.24 -0.80 -17.25
C ARG A 53 12.57 -2.16 -17.48
N CYS A 54 12.84 -3.13 -16.60
CA CYS A 54 12.25 -4.46 -16.68
C CYS A 54 10.74 -4.45 -16.41
N ARG A 55 10.26 -3.64 -15.44
CA ARG A 55 8.82 -3.46 -15.18
C ARG A 55 8.05 -2.95 -16.39
N LYS A 56 8.62 -2.01 -17.14
CA LYS A 56 7.99 -1.49 -18.36
C LYS A 56 7.87 -2.58 -19.42
N ARG A 57 8.90 -3.41 -19.60
CA ARG A 57 8.90 -4.48 -20.59
C ARG A 57 7.80 -5.52 -20.31
N THR A 58 7.70 -5.98 -19.06
CA THR A 58 6.68 -6.96 -18.65
C THR A 58 5.23 -6.49 -18.84
N TYR A 59 4.96 -5.17 -18.86
CA TYR A 59 3.60 -4.65 -19.03
C TYR A 59 3.13 -4.64 -20.50
N TYR A 60 4.06 -4.60 -21.47
CA TYR A 60 3.72 -4.53 -22.89
C TYR A 60 3.91 -5.86 -23.63
N ASP A 61 4.48 -6.88 -22.96
CA ASP A 61 4.69 -8.23 -23.51
C ASP A 61 3.57 -9.22 -23.13
N GLY A 62 2.49 -8.78 -22.46
CA GLY A 62 1.33 -9.59 -22.07
C GLY A 62 0.02 -9.01 -22.61
#